data_AF-A0A9P6C1M9-F1
#
_entry.id   AF-A0A9P6C1M9-F1
#
_cell.length_a   1.000
_cell.length_b   1.000
_cell.length_c   1.000
_cell.angle_alpha   90.00
_cell.angle_beta   90.00
_cell.angle_gamma   90.00
#
_symmetry.space_group_name_H-M   'P 1'
#
loop_
_entity.id
_entity.type
_entity.pdbx_description
1 polymer ?
#
loop_
_entity_poly.entity_id
_entity_poly.type
_entity_poly.pdbx_seq_one_letter_code
_entity_poly.pdbx_strand_id
1 'polypeptide(L)'
;MFPSPIGGIPYPIDFAPSLVFAVAYGCLLPLVAYRIFDRNSRTILLIGSCIFTVERIVAFSLRAAQSVNASKRFNVGLMAYIQSDLALGYIGIAIDLGKLLRTLLVAPTYGSDTYVQSTEAESRYRYWISTAKLDGAAAGDKEEQRDFPTKPPEGTPDAPRTRAWIRGLAGAVALAFLSAIVVGIIATSNLPNVVKGEANTDQNMVLRYVSTAVALFLIVGNAAASVWAYICLPRVNRQGCVILFVISWLLCIIAVYRLSVMQNTTESLQSTASGSLNSVGDKAAFYIFHILPEWLSSALLFVFNTRRIFSTGFIGDWRLADEGPKEKERRLKKEAAHREKLQLRKLEDPQ
;
A
#
# COMPACT_ATOMS: atom_id res chain seq x y z
N MET A 1 17.02 -4.49 31.90
CA MET A 1 16.85 -3.54 30.79
C MET A 1 15.91 -4.15 29.76
N PHE A 2 15.09 -3.33 29.11
CA PHE A 2 14.22 -3.76 28.02
C PHE A 2 14.31 -2.78 26.84
N PRO A 3 13.87 -3.15 25.64
CA PRO A 3 14.03 -2.32 24.45
C PRO A 3 13.13 -1.09 24.54
N SER A 4 13.67 0.10 24.27
CA SER A 4 12.90 1.34 24.35
C SER A 4 11.71 1.31 23.37
N PRO A 5 10.50 1.72 23.80
CA PRO A 5 9.36 1.88 22.90
C PRO A 5 9.67 2.92 21.82
N ILE A 6 9.32 2.64 20.58
CA ILE A 6 9.49 3.58 19.45
C ILE A 6 8.66 4.84 19.74
N GLY A 7 9.31 6.00 19.69
CA GLY A 7 8.70 7.28 20.08
C GLY A 7 8.49 7.44 21.59
N GLY A 8 9.00 6.51 22.42
CA GLY A 8 8.92 6.50 23.88
C GLY A 8 7.50 6.57 24.46
N ILE A 9 7.43 6.86 25.75
CA ILE A 9 6.17 7.05 26.49
C ILE A 9 5.54 8.40 26.15
N PRO A 10 4.21 8.50 26.00
CA PRO A 10 3.54 9.77 25.72
C PRO A 10 3.56 10.68 26.95
N TYR A 11 4.43 11.69 26.94
CA TYR A 11 4.51 12.73 27.96
C TYR A 11 3.67 13.95 27.55
N PRO A 12 3.40 14.92 28.45
CA PRO A 12 2.59 16.10 28.10
C PRO A 12 3.03 16.83 26.82
N ILE A 13 4.33 16.79 26.48
CA ILE A 13 4.87 17.36 25.24
C ILE A 13 4.36 16.66 23.97
N ASP A 14 3.92 15.40 24.05
CA ASP A 14 3.33 14.65 22.93
C ASP A 14 1.88 15.05 22.64
N PHE A 15 1.21 15.81 23.52
CA PHE A 15 -0.21 16.13 23.37
C PHE A 15 -0.51 16.85 22.05
N ALA A 16 0.15 17.99 21.83
CA ALA A 16 -0.06 18.82 20.66
C ALA A 16 0.28 18.08 19.34
N PRO A 17 1.47 17.48 19.16
CA PRO A 17 1.78 16.77 17.91
C PRO A 17 0.89 15.55 17.69
N SER A 18 0.51 14.80 18.72
CA SER A 18 -0.43 13.68 18.57
C SER A 18 -1.79 14.17 18.07
N LEU A 19 -2.31 15.27 18.63
CA LEU A 19 -3.58 15.85 18.18
C LEU A 19 -3.50 16.35 16.73
N VAL A 20 -2.40 17.02 16.36
CA VAL A 20 -2.17 17.49 14.99
C VAL A 20 -2.19 16.33 14.00
N PHE A 21 -1.47 15.23 14.28
CA PHE A 21 -1.46 14.07 13.39
C PHE A 21 -2.80 13.33 13.38
N ALA A 22 -3.51 13.22 14.52
CA ALA A 22 -4.87 12.66 14.53
C ALA A 22 -5.81 13.43 13.59
N VAL A 23 -5.77 14.76 13.62
CA VAL A 23 -6.54 15.63 12.71
C VAL A 23 -6.05 15.47 11.27
N ALA A 24 -4.74 15.44 11.03
CA ALA A 24 -4.16 15.29 9.70
C ALA A 24 -4.56 13.97 9.03
N TYR A 25 -4.59 12.85 9.76
CA TYR A 25 -5.14 11.58 9.27
C TYR A 25 -6.67 11.65 9.11
N GLY A 26 -7.37 12.33 10.01
CA GLY A 26 -8.81 12.61 9.89
C GLY A 26 -9.16 13.33 8.57
N CYS A 27 -8.34 14.29 8.15
CA CYS A 27 -8.48 14.99 6.87
C CYS A 27 -8.29 14.08 5.64
N LEU A 28 -7.68 12.90 5.79
CA LEU A 28 -7.58 11.92 4.70
C LEU A 28 -8.86 11.08 4.56
N LEU A 29 -9.74 11.00 5.58
CA LEU A 29 -10.96 10.18 5.52
C LEU A 29 -11.92 10.56 4.38
N PRO A 30 -12.17 11.84 4.06
CA PRO A 30 -12.97 12.20 2.89
C PRO A 30 -12.38 11.67 1.58
N LEU A 31 -11.04 11.67 1.44
CA LEU A 31 -10.37 11.10 0.27
C LEU A 31 -10.51 9.58 0.25
N VAL A 32 -10.35 8.90 1.38
CA VAL A 32 -10.57 7.45 1.51
C VAL A 32 -12.01 7.09 1.13
N ALA A 33 -12.99 7.81 1.67
CA ALA A 33 -14.40 7.62 1.34
C ALA A 33 -14.66 7.85 -0.16
N TYR A 34 -14.16 8.95 -0.72
CA TYR A 34 -14.26 9.23 -2.15
C TYR A 34 -13.71 8.07 -2.99
N ARG A 35 -12.54 7.52 -2.64
CA ARG A 35 -11.93 6.38 -3.33
C ARG A 35 -12.76 5.11 -3.23
N ILE A 36 -13.46 4.88 -2.12
CA ILE A 36 -14.30 3.69 -1.93
C ILE A 36 -15.60 3.81 -2.75
N PHE A 37 -16.22 4.99 -2.76
CA PHE A 37 -17.53 5.20 -3.39
C PHE A 37 -17.47 5.49 -4.89
N ASP A 38 -16.46 6.23 -5.37
CA ASP A 38 -16.34 6.55 -6.79
C ASP A 38 -15.93 5.31 -7.59
N ARG A 39 -16.82 4.90 -8.51
CA ARG A 39 -16.62 3.72 -9.36
C ARG A 39 -15.40 3.84 -10.26
N ASN A 40 -14.95 5.06 -10.57
CA ASN A 40 -13.81 5.29 -11.44
C ASN A 40 -12.46 5.21 -10.71
N SER A 41 -12.45 5.42 -9.39
CA SER A 41 -11.22 5.37 -8.60
C SER A 41 -11.10 4.18 -7.67
N ARG A 42 -12.20 3.49 -7.34
CA ARG A 42 -12.18 2.33 -6.43
C ARG A 42 -11.24 1.22 -6.90
N THR A 43 -10.38 0.80 -5.99
CA THR A 43 -9.47 -0.34 -6.12
C THR A 43 -9.30 -0.99 -4.75
N ILE A 44 -9.37 -2.32 -4.66
CA ILE A 44 -9.17 -3.04 -3.40
C ILE A 44 -7.69 -3.09 -2.99
N LEU A 45 -6.79 -2.72 -3.90
CA LEU A 45 -5.35 -2.80 -3.67
C LEU A 45 -4.88 -1.87 -2.55
N LEU A 46 -5.65 -0.82 -2.22
CA LEU A 46 -5.34 0.15 -1.17
C LEU A 46 -6.06 -0.13 0.16
N ILE A 47 -6.75 -1.27 0.30
CA ILE A 47 -7.55 -1.54 1.50
C ILE A 47 -6.70 -1.54 2.78
N GLY A 48 -5.45 -2.02 2.71
CA GLY A 48 -4.52 -1.99 3.83
C GLY A 48 -4.22 -0.56 4.26
N SER A 49 -3.88 0.30 3.31
CA SER A 49 -3.66 1.73 3.54
C SER A 49 -4.90 2.45 4.08
N CYS A 50 -6.11 2.08 3.64
CA CYS A 50 -7.36 2.64 4.15
C CYS A 50 -7.59 2.28 5.63
N ILE A 51 -7.50 0.99 5.97
CA ILE A 51 -7.63 0.50 7.35
C ILE A 51 -6.60 1.20 8.24
N PHE A 52 -5.37 1.25 7.75
CA PHE A 52 -4.26 1.85 8.46
C PHE A 52 -4.45 3.35 8.76
N THR A 53 -5.03 4.11 7.82
CA THR A 53 -5.34 5.53 8.03
C THR A 53 -6.33 5.72 9.18
N VAL A 54 -7.31 4.82 9.31
CA VAL A 54 -8.27 4.83 10.42
C VAL A 54 -7.59 4.44 11.73
N GLU A 55 -6.78 3.38 11.72
CA GLU A 55 -5.99 2.95 12.89
C GLU A 55 -5.09 4.08 13.40
N ARG A 56 -4.47 4.88 12.52
CA ARG A 56 -3.64 6.02 12.93
C ARG A 56 -4.41 7.10 13.67
N ILE A 57 -5.66 7.36 13.30
CA ILE A 57 -6.52 8.30 14.05
C ILE A 57 -6.73 7.78 15.47
N VAL A 58 -7.01 6.48 15.62
CA VAL A 58 -7.20 5.84 16.92
C VAL A 58 -5.92 5.87 17.74
N ALA A 59 -4.79 5.45 17.16
CA ALA A 59 -3.50 5.40 17.82
C ALA A 59 -3.04 6.78 18.32
N PHE A 60 -3.16 7.84 17.50
CA PHE A 60 -2.80 9.19 17.93
C PHE A 60 -3.79 9.81 18.91
N SER A 61 -5.08 9.49 18.81
CA SER A 61 -6.06 9.91 19.82
C SER A 61 -5.77 9.28 21.18
N LEU A 62 -5.42 7.99 21.20
CA LEU A 62 -5.01 7.29 22.41
C LEU A 62 -3.69 7.84 22.96
N ARG A 63 -2.71 8.11 22.09
CA ARG A 63 -1.43 8.73 22.47
C ARG A 63 -1.63 10.13 23.08
N ALA A 64 -2.51 10.95 22.50
CA ALA A 64 -2.90 12.24 23.07
C ALA A 64 -3.57 12.07 24.44
N ALA A 65 -4.48 11.11 24.61
CA ALA A 65 -5.10 10.83 25.90
C ALA A 65 -4.09 10.35 26.97
N GLN A 66 -3.09 9.55 26.59
CA GLN A 66 -2.00 9.10 27.47
C GLN A 66 -1.07 10.24 27.90
N SER A 67 -0.88 11.25 27.05
CA SER A 67 -0.03 12.41 27.38
C SER A 67 -0.57 13.21 28.56
N VAL A 68 -1.90 13.30 28.71
CA VAL A 68 -2.58 14.06 29.77
C VAL A 68 -2.83 13.20 31.01
N ASN A 69 -3.13 11.91 30.85
CA ASN A 69 -3.53 11.04 31.95
C ASN A 69 -2.41 10.08 32.39
N ALA A 70 -1.86 10.31 33.58
CA ALA A 70 -0.79 9.49 34.16
C ALA A 70 -1.16 8.01 34.34
N SER A 71 -2.42 7.67 34.65
CA SER A 71 -2.83 6.27 34.82
C SER A 71 -2.88 5.52 33.48
N LYS A 72 -3.26 6.20 32.40
CA LYS A 72 -3.27 5.64 31.03
C LYS A 72 -1.87 5.55 30.43
N ARG A 73 -0.97 6.46 30.83
CA ARG A 73 0.40 6.57 30.30
C ARG A 73 1.21 5.29 30.46
N PHE A 74 1.03 4.59 31.58
CA PHE A 74 1.78 3.36 31.91
C PHE A 74 0.99 2.08 31.67
N ASN A 75 -0.14 2.16 30.95
CA ASN A 75 -0.88 0.97 30.57
C ASN A 75 -0.08 0.18 29.51
N VAL A 76 0.45 -0.96 29.93
CA VAL A 76 1.32 -1.82 29.10
C VAL A 76 0.58 -2.37 27.88
N GLY A 77 -0.71 -2.69 28.00
CA GLY A 77 -1.52 -3.16 26.87
C GLY A 77 -1.71 -2.08 25.81
N LEU A 78 -1.99 -0.84 26.23
CA LEU A 78 -2.11 0.29 25.32
C LEU A 78 -0.78 0.63 24.64
N MET A 79 0.33 0.55 25.39
CA MET A 79 1.67 0.69 24.84
C MET A 79 1.95 -0.40 23.79
N ALA A 80 1.65 -1.67 24.08
CA ALA A 80 1.84 -2.77 23.13
C ALA A 80 1.01 -2.59 21.85
N TYR A 81 -0.24 -2.14 21.96
CA TYR A 81 -1.08 -1.81 20.81
C TYR A 81 -0.44 -0.72 19.93
N ILE A 82 -0.07 0.43 20.51
CA ILE A 82 0.55 1.54 19.77
C ILE A 82 1.88 1.11 19.16
N GLN A 83 2.70 0.34 19.89
CA GLN A 83 3.96 -0.17 19.36
C GLN A 83 3.73 -1.13 18.18
N SER A 84 2.68 -1.96 18.21
CA SER A 84 2.37 -2.89 17.12
C SER A 84 1.93 -2.12 15.89
N ASP A 85 1.07 -1.13 16.08
CA ASP A 85 0.57 -0.28 15.01
C ASP A 85 1.73 0.52 14.38
N LEU A 86 2.62 1.11 15.19
CA LEU A 86 3.84 1.79 14.71
C LEU A 86 4.80 0.83 13.99
N ALA A 87 4.87 -0.42 14.43
CA ALA A 87 5.77 -1.40 13.84
C ALA A 87 5.30 -1.91 12.48
N LEU A 88 3.99 -2.06 12.29
CA LEU A 88 3.41 -2.73 11.12
C LEU A 88 2.87 -1.77 10.07
N GLY A 89 2.57 -0.53 10.45
CA GLY A 89 1.91 0.46 9.59
C GLY A 89 2.57 0.68 8.24
N TYR A 90 3.82 1.16 8.24
CA TYR A 90 4.58 1.39 7.01
C TYR A 90 4.83 0.11 6.20
N ILE A 91 4.84 -1.07 6.84
CA ILE A 91 4.95 -2.37 6.14
C ILE A 91 3.65 -2.66 5.35
N GLY A 92 2.49 -2.37 5.95
CA GLY A 92 1.20 -2.46 5.26
C GLY A 92 1.13 -1.58 4.01
N ILE A 93 1.62 -0.34 4.10
CA ILE A 93 1.74 0.56 2.95
C ILE A 93 2.68 -0.04 1.90
N ALA A 94 3.85 -0.56 2.31
CA ALA A 94 4.82 -1.17 1.40
C ALA A 94 4.26 -2.38 0.64
N ILE A 95 3.40 -3.18 1.27
CA ILE A 95 2.69 -4.29 0.61
C ILE A 95 1.77 -3.77 -0.49
N ASP A 96 1.01 -2.70 -0.21
CA ASP A 96 0.14 -2.08 -1.22
C ASP A 96 0.96 -1.51 -2.38
N LEU A 97 2.13 -0.90 -2.12
CA LEU A 97 3.08 -0.50 -3.17
C LEU A 97 3.56 -1.68 -4.01
N GLY A 98 3.88 -2.82 -3.39
CA GLY A 98 4.28 -4.03 -4.12
C GLY A 98 3.18 -4.52 -5.07
N LYS A 99 1.92 -4.43 -4.67
CA LYS A 99 0.76 -4.77 -5.54
C LYS A 99 0.62 -3.78 -6.69
N LEU A 100 0.78 -2.48 -6.45
CA LEU A 100 0.75 -1.44 -7.48
C LEU A 100 1.92 -1.57 -8.47
N LEU A 101 3.13 -1.82 -7.96
CA LEU A 101 4.32 -2.07 -8.74
C LEU A 101 4.13 -3.28 -9.65
N ARG A 102 3.58 -4.39 -9.14
CA ARG A 102 3.23 -5.56 -9.96
C ARG A 102 2.35 -5.18 -11.14
N THR A 103 1.26 -4.45 -10.91
CA THR A 103 0.36 -4.03 -12.00
C THR A 103 1.06 -3.14 -13.03
N LEU A 104 1.91 -2.22 -12.54
CA LEU A 104 2.67 -1.31 -13.38
C LEU A 104 3.69 -2.04 -14.27
N LEU A 105 4.37 -3.05 -13.72
CA LEU A 105 5.36 -3.87 -14.42
C LEU A 105 4.73 -4.86 -15.40
N VAL A 106 3.56 -5.41 -15.07
CA VAL A 106 2.86 -6.37 -15.92
C VAL A 106 2.20 -5.70 -17.13
N ALA A 107 1.64 -4.50 -16.98
CA ALA A 107 0.96 -3.79 -18.07
C ALA A 107 1.76 -3.68 -19.39
N PRO A 108 3.05 -3.25 -19.40
CA PRO A 108 3.84 -3.13 -20.63
C PRO A 108 4.30 -4.47 -21.22
N THR A 109 4.01 -5.61 -20.59
CA THR A 109 4.34 -6.95 -21.14
C THR A 109 3.29 -7.48 -22.10
N TYR A 110 2.12 -6.83 -22.19
CA TYR A 110 1.05 -7.22 -23.11
C TYR A 110 1.34 -6.76 -24.54
N GLY A 111 1.15 -7.69 -25.49
CA GLY A 111 1.06 -7.42 -26.92
C GLY A 111 -0.33 -6.92 -27.33
N SER A 112 -0.49 -6.52 -28.59
CA SER A 112 -1.76 -5.97 -29.10
C SER A 112 -2.95 -6.92 -28.90
N ASP A 113 -2.73 -8.21 -29.15
CA ASP A 113 -3.79 -9.22 -29.21
C ASP A 113 -4.18 -9.75 -27.83
N THR A 114 -3.24 -9.66 -26.88
CA THR A 114 -3.40 -10.15 -25.51
C THR A 114 -3.75 -9.02 -24.54
N TYR A 115 -3.67 -7.75 -24.95
CA TYR A 115 -3.96 -6.60 -24.10
C TYR A 115 -5.37 -6.61 -23.51
N VAL A 116 -6.32 -7.28 -24.16
CA VAL A 116 -7.68 -7.51 -23.62
C VAL A 116 -7.67 -8.23 -22.27
N GLN A 117 -6.60 -8.96 -21.97
CA GLN A 117 -6.40 -9.62 -20.68
C GLN A 117 -5.81 -8.69 -19.63
N SER A 118 -5.34 -7.49 -19.97
CA SER A 118 -4.81 -6.56 -18.96
C SER A 118 -5.91 -6.18 -17.95
N THR A 119 -5.51 -5.89 -16.71
CA THR A 119 -6.41 -5.37 -15.67
C THR A 119 -7.10 -4.09 -16.11
N GLU A 120 -6.41 -3.29 -16.92
CA GLU A 120 -6.95 -2.09 -17.54
C GLU A 120 -8.11 -2.42 -18.48
N ALA A 121 -7.89 -3.34 -19.42
CA ALA A 121 -8.91 -3.75 -20.39
C ALA A 121 -10.13 -4.37 -19.71
N GLU A 122 -9.95 -5.21 -18.69
CA GLU A 122 -11.09 -5.77 -17.94
C GLU A 122 -11.93 -4.65 -17.27
N SER A 123 -11.25 -3.68 -16.67
CA SER A 123 -11.93 -2.57 -15.99
C SER A 123 -12.74 -1.70 -16.96
N ARG A 124 -12.23 -1.52 -18.19
CA ARG A 124 -12.93 -0.81 -19.26
C ARG A 124 -14.08 -1.62 -19.82
N TYR A 125 -13.90 -2.92 -20.06
CA TYR A 125 -14.95 -3.80 -20.56
C TYR A 125 -16.17 -3.75 -19.63
N ARG A 126 -15.94 -3.84 -18.31
CA ARG A 126 -17.04 -3.70 -17.34
C ARG A 126 -17.67 -2.30 -17.34
N TYR A 127 -16.88 -1.24 -17.45
CA TYR A 127 -17.40 0.13 -17.52
C TYR A 127 -18.28 0.33 -18.75
N TRP A 128 -17.79 -0.07 -19.93
CA TRP A 128 -18.47 0.08 -21.20
C TRP A 128 -19.78 -0.71 -21.23
N ILE A 129 -19.77 -1.97 -20.76
CA ILE A 129 -20.99 -2.76 -20.60
C ILE A 129 -21.99 -2.07 -19.68
N SER A 130 -21.53 -1.47 -18.58
CA SER A 130 -22.42 -0.85 -17.60
C SER A 130 -22.99 0.51 -18.00
N THR A 131 -22.32 1.22 -18.92
CA THR A 131 -22.67 2.61 -19.28
C THR A 131 -23.39 2.74 -20.60
N ALA A 132 -23.39 1.70 -21.45
CA ALA A 132 -24.32 1.49 -22.57
C ALA A 132 -24.92 2.78 -23.20
N LYS A 133 -24.07 3.74 -23.56
CA LYS A 133 -24.30 4.55 -24.77
C LYS A 133 -23.73 3.74 -25.91
N LEU A 134 -24.49 2.74 -26.31
CA LEU A 134 -24.16 1.76 -27.36
C LEU A 134 -24.05 2.38 -28.75
N ASP A 135 -24.37 3.67 -28.89
CA ASP A 135 -24.43 4.33 -30.19
C ASP A 135 -23.13 5.07 -30.54
N GLY A 136 -22.38 5.59 -29.55
CA GLY A 136 -21.08 6.26 -29.81
C GLY A 136 -19.92 5.32 -30.12
N ALA A 137 -19.96 4.08 -29.65
CA ALA A 137 -18.88 3.11 -29.89
C ALA A 137 -18.93 2.45 -31.28
N ALA A 138 -20.11 2.42 -31.90
CA ALA A 138 -20.30 1.93 -33.28
C ALA A 138 -20.06 3.04 -34.31
N ALA A 139 -20.33 4.30 -33.94
CA ALA A 139 -20.17 5.46 -34.82
C ALA A 139 -18.70 5.78 -35.16
N GLY A 140 -17.73 5.16 -34.48
CA GLY A 140 -16.31 5.45 -34.72
C GLY A 140 -15.97 6.91 -34.42
N ASP A 141 -16.72 7.57 -33.52
CA ASP A 141 -16.45 8.93 -33.09
C ASP A 141 -15.07 8.96 -32.44
N LYS A 142 -14.10 9.42 -33.24
CA LYS A 142 -12.67 9.58 -32.89
C LYS A 142 -12.48 10.55 -31.73
N GLU A 143 -13.50 11.32 -31.36
CA GLU A 143 -13.38 12.47 -30.46
C GLU A 143 -13.48 12.12 -28.96
N GLU A 144 -14.12 10.99 -28.59
CA GLU A 144 -14.18 10.54 -27.19
C GLU A 144 -13.31 9.32 -26.87
N GLN A 145 -12.52 8.87 -27.84
CA GLN A 145 -11.34 8.05 -27.58
C GLN A 145 -10.25 8.95 -26.94
N ARG A 146 -10.54 9.54 -25.77
CA ARG A 146 -9.50 10.20 -24.97
C ARG A 146 -8.35 9.21 -24.87
N ASP A 147 -7.24 9.54 -25.53
CA ASP A 147 -6.05 8.71 -25.64
C ASP A 147 -5.73 8.12 -24.28
N PHE A 148 -6.09 6.85 -24.10
CA PHE A 148 -5.67 6.13 -22.93
C PHE A 148 -4.24 5.68 -23.23
N PRO A 149 -3.25 6.10 -22.44
CA PRO A 149 -1.83 6.09 -22.82
C PRO A 149 -1.17 4.71 -22.97
N THR A 150 -1.93 3.62 -23.12
CA THR A 150 -1.45 2.27 -22.80
C THR A 150 -1.89 1.14 -23.72
N LYS A 151 -2.80 1.32 -24.70
CA LYS A 151 -3.03 0.23 -25.66
C LYS A 151 -1.76 0.07 -26.50
N PRO A 152 -1.15 -1.13 -26.56
CA PRO A 152 -0.04 -1.37 -27.45
C PRO A 152 -0.43 -1.01 -28.90
N PRO A 153 0.46 -0.38 -29.68
CA PRO A 153 0.31 -0.30 -31.13
C PRO A 153 -0.01 -1.68 -31.72
N GLU A 154 -0.79 -1.71 -32.78
CA GLU A 154 -1.10 -2.96 -33.48
C GLU A 154 0.19 -3.63 -33.96
N GLY A 155 0.29 -4.95 -33.81
CA GLY A 155 1.50 -5.71 -34.10
C GLY A 155 2.56 -5.71 -33.00
N THR A 156 2.32 -5.05 -31.85
CA THR A 156 3.24 -5.14 -30.71
C THR A 156 3.32 -6.59 -30.20
N PRO A 157 4.52 -7.19 -30.12
CA PRO A 157 4.67 -8.57 -29.66
C PRO A 157 4.34 -8.73 -28.18
N ASP A 158 3.81 -9.90 -27.83
CA ASP A 158 3.52 -10.28 -26.44
C ASP A 158 4.76 -10.84 -25.74
N ALA A 159 4.91 -10.57 -24.43
CA ALA A 159 6.04 -11.03 -23.62
C ALA A 159 5.57 -11.89 -22.41
N PRO A 160 5.01 -13.10 -22.64
CA PRO A 160 4.39 -13.90 -21.58
C PRO A 160 5.40 -14.44 -20.55
N ARG A 161 6.63 -14.77 -20.97
CA ARG A 161 7.69 -15.24 -20.06
C ARG A 161 8.06 -14.17 -19.03
N THR A 162 8.27 -12.94 -19.49
CA THR A 162 8.56 -11.79 -18.63
C THR A 162 7.42 -11.53 -17.65
N ARG A 163 6.17 -11.61 -18.13
CA ARG A 163 4.98 -11.46 -17.28
C ARG A 163 4.90 -12.51 -16.17
N ALA A 164 5.10 -13.78 -16.52
CA ALA A 164 5.10 -14.87 -15.55
C ALA A 164 6.19 -14.69 -14.48
N TRP A 165 7.39 -14.27 -14.90
CA TRP A 165 8.48 -13.98 -13.98
C TRP A 165 8.17 -12.82 -13.04
N ILE A 166 7.65 -11.69 -13.54
CA ILE A 166 7.24 -10.53 -12.72
C ILE A 166 6.19 -10.94 -11.68
N ARG A 167 5.19 -11.73 -12.08
CA ARG A 167 4.15 -12.23 -11.17
C ARG A 167 4.71 -13.14 -10.09
N GLY A 168 5.62 -14.05 -10.47
CA GLY A 168 6.32 -14.94 -9.54
C GLY A 168 7.15 -14.16 -8.52
N LEU A 169 7.97 -13.22 -8.99
CA LEU A 169 8.78 -12.36 -8.13
C LEU A 169 7.91 -11.52 -7.19
N ALA A 170 6.86 -10.88 -7.69
CA ALA A 170 5.94 -10.10 -6.87
C ALA A 170 5.23 -10.96 -5.81
N GLY A 171 4.89 -12.21 -6.14
CA GLY A 171 4.35 -13.18 -5.18
C GLY A 171 5.36 -13.53 -4.09
N ALA A 172 6.62 -13.79 -4.44
CA ALA A 172 7.69 -14.05 -3.48
C ALA A 172 7.96 -12.85 -2.56
N VAL A 173 7.99 -11.63 -3.12
CA VAL A 173 8.13 -10.38 -2.33
C VAL A 173 6.95 -10.20 -1.37
N ALA A 174 5.72 -10.48 -1.80
CA ALA A 174 4.55 -10.40 -0.93
C ALA A 174 4.62 -11.39 0.25
N LEU A 175 5.08 -12.63 0.00
CA LEU A 175 5.31 -13.61 1.07
C LEU A 175 6.42 -13.18 2.04
N ALA A 176 7.48 -12.54 1.53
CA ALA A 176 8.55 -12.00 2.38
C ALA A 176 8.09 -10.81 3.24
N PHE A 177 7.18 -9.97 2.75
CA PHE A 177 6.55 -8.96 3.59
C PHE A 177 5.64 -9.58 4.66
N LEU A 178 4.91 -10.63 4.31
CA LEU A 178 4.06 -11.34 5.27
C LEU A 178 4.89 -11.96 6.40
N SER A 179 6.05 -12.54 6.10
CA SER A 179 6.94 -13.07 7.14
C SER A 179 7.48 -11.94 8.04
N ALA A 180 7.84 -10.79 7.48
CA ALA A 180 8.25 -9.62 8.26
C ALA A 180 7.13 -9.13 9.21
N ILE A 181 5.87 -9.13 8.77
CA ILE A 181 4.71 -8.80 9.60
C ILE A 181 4.55 -9.81 10.75
N VAL A 182 4.57 -11.11 10.46
CA VAL A 182 4.41 -12.15 11.48
C VAL A 182 5.49 -12.03 12.56
N VAL A 183 6.75 -11.85 12.16
CA VAL A 183 7.87 -11.63 13.09
C VAL A 183 7.65 -10.36 13.93
N GLY A 184 7.17 -9.28 13.31
CA GLY A 184 6.87 -8.01 14.00
C GLY A 184 5.73 -8.14 15.01
N ILE A 185 4.67 -8.90 14.69
CA ILE A 185 3.55 -9.19 15.60
C ILE A 185 4.04 -9.98 16.81
N ILE A 186 4.83 -11.04 16.60
CA ILE A 186 5.38 -11.85 17.69
C ILE A 186 6.25 -10.99 18.60
N ALA A 187 7.12 -10.16 18.02
CA ALA A 187 7.99 -9.28 18.79
C ALA A 187 7.20 -8.25 19.63
N THR A 188 6.12 -7.72 19.07
CA THR A 188 5.35 -6.68 19.77
C THR A 188 4.38 -7.26 20.80
N SER A 189 3.76 -8.40 20.52
CA SER A 189 2.90 -9.11 21.47
C SER A 189 3.66 -9.64 22.70
N ASN A 190 4.96 -9.92 22.56
CA ASN A 190 5.83 -10.29 23.69
C ASN A 190 6.32 -9.10 24.51
N LEU A 191 6.14 -7.85 24.05
CA LEU A 191 6.62 -6.65 24.74
C LEU A 191 6.14 -6.55 26.20
N PRO A 192 4.86 -6.81 26.54
CA PRO A 192 4.41 -6.81 27.93
C PRO A 192 5.18 -7.79 28.83
N ASN A 193 5.47 -8.99 28.33
CA ASN A 193 6.18 -10.02 29.09
C ASN A 193 7.66 -9.65 29.27
N VAL A 194 8.27 -9.03 28.26
CA VAL A 194 9.64 -8.49 28.35
C VAL A 194 9.74 -7.37 29.38
N VAL A 195 8.76 -6.46 29.43
CA VAL A 195 8.72 -5.37 30.42
C VAL A 195 8.58 -5.90 31.85
N LYS A 196 7.86 -7.00 32.04
CA LYS A 196 7.74 -7.68 33.34
C LYS A 196 8.96 -8.53 33.73
N GLY A 197 9.92 -8.72 32.81
CA GLY A 197 11.06 -9.62 33.03
C GLY A 197 10.73 -11.11 32.86
N GLU A 198 9.56 -11.45 32.30
CA GLU A 198 9.10 -12.82 32.09
C GLU A 198 9.61 -13.44 30.77
N ALA A 199 10.07 -12.62 29.82
CA ALA A 199 10.52 -13.05 28.50
C ALA A 199 11.93 -12.58 28.16
N ASN A 200 12.61 -13.30 27.26
CA ASN A 200 13.97 -13.00 26.84
C ASN A 200 14.03 -11.69 26.01
N THR A 201 14.63 -10.65 26.60
CA THR A 201 14.82 -9.33 26.00
C THR A 201 15.61 -9.39 24.68
N ASP A 202 16.68 -10.18 24.63
CA ASP A 202 17.60 -10.22 23.48
C ASP A 202 16.91 -10.85 22.28
N GLN A 203 16.19 -11.95 22.51
CA GLN A 203 15.38 -12.59 21.46
C GLN A 203 14.34 -11.62 20.90
N ASN A 204 13.70 -10.84 21.77
CA ASN A 204 12.71 -9.85 21.33
C ASN A 204 13.34 -8.72 20.48
N MET A 205 14.53 -8.26 20.86
CA MET A 205 15.28 -7.29 20.04
C MET A 205 15.62 -7.85 18.66
N VAL A 206 16.13 -9.08 18.60
CA VAL A 206 16.47 -9.74 17.33
C VAL A 206 15.25 -9.82 16.42
N LEU A 207 14.08 -10.21 16.94
CA LEU A 207 12.85 -10.27 16.14
C LEU A 207 12.45 -8.88 15.58
N ARG A 208 12.56 -7.82 16.39
CA ARG A 208 12.28 -6.44 15.94
C ARG A 208 13.24 -6.00 14.82
N TYR A 209 14.53 -6.32 14.97
CA TYR A 209 15.55 -6.03 13.97
C TYR A 209 15.31 -6.78 12.67
N VAL A 210 15.09 -8.10 12.73
CA VAL A 210 14.87 -8.95 11.57
C VAL A 210 13.64 -8.48 10.80
N SER A 211 12.51 -8.23 11.47
CA SER A 211 11.29 -7.71 10.84
C SER A 211 11.55 -6.40 10.10
N THR A 212 12.23 -5.44 10.75
CA THR A 212 12.48 -4.12 10.18
C THR A 212 13.50 -4.16 9.03
N ALA A 213 14.56 -4.96 9.17
CA ALA A 213 15.60 -5.13 8.17
C ALA A 213 15.07 -5.81 6.89
N VAL A 214 14.26 -6.86 7.05
CA VAL A 214 13.58 -7.50 5.91
C VAL A 214 12.64 -6.51 5.22
N ALA A 215 11.83 -5.77 5.98
CA ALA A 215 10.96 -4.75 5.42
C ALA A 215 11.74 -3.68 4.65
N LEU A 216 12.84 -3.15 5.21
CA LEU A 216 13.70 -2.16 4.54
C LEU A 216 14.27 -2.72 3.23
N PHE A 217 14.81 -3.93 3.25
CA PHE A 217 15.36 -4.58 2.06
C PHE A 217 14.32 -4.69 0.94
N LEU A 218 13.10 -5.10 1.27
CA LEU A 218 12.01 -5.22 0.29
C LEU A 218 11.51 -3.85 -0.21
N ILE A 219 11.45 -2.82 0.64
CA ILE A 219 11.10 -1.45 0.24
C ILE A 219 12.15 -0.88 -0.72
N VAL A 220 13.44 -1.08 -0.44
CA VAL A 220 14.54 -0.72 -1.36
C VAL A 220 14.40 -1.48 -2.68
N GLY A 221 14.03 -2.76 -2.63
CA GLY A 221 13.71 -3.56 -3.81
C GLY A 221 12.57 -2.96 -4.65
N ASN A 222 11.48 -2.50 -4.03
CA ASN A 222 10.39 -1.82 -4.71
C ASN A 222 10.84 -0.49 -5.37
N ALA A 223 11.68 0.29 -4.67
CA ALA A 223 12.23 1.53 -5.21
C ALA A 223 13.14 1.25 -6.42
N ALA A 224 14.05 0.29 -6.31
CA ALA A 224 14.95 -0.12 -7.38
C ALA A 224 14.18 -0.67 -8.59
N ALA A 225 13.17 -1.49 -8.37
CA ALA A 225 12.30 -2.01 -9.42
C ALA A 225 11.51 -0.89 -10.12
N SER A 226 11.09 0.15 -9.40
CA SER A 226 10.42 1.33 -9.97
C SER A 226 11.37 2.14 -10.87
N VAL A 227 12.63 2.31 -10.46
CA VAL A 227 13.68 2.97 -11.26
C VAL A 227 14.03 2.12 -12.49
N TRP A 228 14.22 0.82 -12.31
CA TRP A 228 14.46 -0.12 -13.41
C TRP A 228 13.31 -0.07 -14.43
N ALA A 229 12.06 -0.09 -13.97
CA ALA A 229 10.90 0.03 -14.84
C ALA A 229 10.95 1.31 -15.67
N TYR A 230 11.23 2.45 -15.01
CA TYR A 230 11.32 3.76 -15.64
C TYR A 230 12.35 3.80 -16.78
N ILE A 231 13.49 3.14 -16.61
CA ILE A 231 14.60 3.17 -17.57
C ILE A 231 14.44 2.10 -18.66
N CYS A 232 14.07 0.88 -18.27
CA CYS A 232 14.15 -0.30 -19.14
C CYS A 232 12.84 -0.66 -19.84
N LEU A 233 11.68 -0.19 -19.36
CA LEU A 233 10.38 -0.52 -19.95
C LEU A 233 9.83 0.67 -20.76
N PRO A 234 9.91 0.64 -22.10
CA PRO A 234 9.59 1.81 -22.93
C PRO A 234 8.13 2.26 -22.84
N ARG A 235 7.22 1.34 -22.47
CA ARG A 235 5.77 1.56 -22.40
C ARG A 235 5.23 1.68 -20.98
N VAL A 236 6.10 1.77 -19.96
CA VAL A 236 5.64 1.91 -18.58
C VAL A 236 5.08 3.31 -18.34
N ASN A 237 4.07 3.43 -17.48
CA ASN A 237 3.63 4.74 -17.01
C ASN A 237 4.69 5.38 -16.11
N ARG A 238 5.48 6.30 -16.67
CA ARG A 238 6.56 7.02 -15.99
C ARG A 238 6.09 7.75 -14.72
N GLN A 239 4.89 8.33 -14.73
CA GLN A 239 4.34 9.00 -13.54
C GLN A 239 4.12 7.99 -12.40
N GLY A 240 3.61 6.80 -12.73
CA GLY A 240 3.45 5.70 -11.78
C GLY A 240 4.79 5.29 -11.15
N CYS A 241 5.84 5.16 -11.96
CA CYS A 241 7.18 4.83 -11.45
C CYS A 241 7.71 5.90 -10.48
N VAL A 242 7.57 7.18 -10.81
CA VAL A 242 8.03 8.29 -9.95
C VAL A 242 7.26 8.30 -8.62
N ILE A 243 5.94 8.14 -8.66
CA ILE A 243 5.11 8.10 -7.45
C ILE A 243 5.53 6.91 -6.56
N LEU A 244 5.68 5.71 -7.12
CA LEU A 244 6.12 4.53 -6.36
C LEU A 244 7.51 4.72 -5.76
N PHE A 245 8.44 5.31 -6.51
CA PHE A 245 9.79 5.60 -6.02
C PHE A 245 9.75 6.58 -4.85
N VAL A 246 9.02 7.69 -4.98
CA VAL A 246 8.90 8.71 -3.93
C VAL A 246 8.27 8.12 -2.66
N ILE A 247 7.18 7.36 -2.78
CA ILE A 247 6.56 6.74 -1.61
C ILE A 247 7.51 5.70 -0.99
N SER A 248 8.14 4.84 -1.79
CA SER A 248 9.11 3.86 -1.28
C SER A 248 10.28 4.53 -0.56
N TRP A 249 10.77 5.66 -1.07
CA TRP A 249 11.81 6.46 -0.43
C TRP A 249 11.36 6.99 0.94
N LEU A 250 10.14 7.53 1.05
CA LEU A 250 9.56 7.96 2.33
C LEU A 250 9.47 6.80 3.33
N LEU A 251 9.08 5.60 2.89
CA LEU A 251 9.04 4.42 3.75
C LEU A 251 10.44 3.93 4.16
N CYS A 252 11.47 4.12 3.32
CA CYS A 252 12.86 3.85 3.71
C CYS A 252 13.31 4.74 4.86
N ILE A 253 12.92 6.02 4.89
CA ILE A 253 13.24 6.94 5.99
C ILE A 253 12.71 6.37 7.32
N ILE A 254 11.46 5.89 7.32
CA ILE A 254 10.83 5.28 8.49
C ILE A 254 11.62 4.05 8.95
N ALA A 255 11.93 3.14 8.04
CA ALA A 255 12.61 1.89 8.37
C ALA A 255 14.04 2.13 8.89
N VAL A 256 14.78 3.06 8.29
CA VAL A 256 16.12 3.48 8.75
C VAL A 256 16.04 4.13 10.13
N TYR A 257 15.08 5.04 10.34
CA TYR A 257 14.84 5.63 11.66
C TYR A 257 14.57 4.54 12.70
N ARG A 258 13.68 3.58 12.41
CA ARG A 258 13.37 2.46 13.30
C ARG A 258 14.62 1.65 13.66
N LEU A 259 15.44 1.26 12.67
CA LEU A 259 16.69 0.54 12.91
C LEU A 259 17.65 1.33 13.80
N SER A 260 17.75 2.65 13.59
CA SER A 260 18.64 3.52 14.37
C SER A 260 18.25 3.64 15.85
N VAL A 261 16.95 3.59 16.16
CA VAL A 261 16.45 3.74 17.54
C VAL A 261 16.25 2.41 18.25
N MET A 262 16.22 1.28 17.52
CA MET A 262 16.01 -0.06 18.09
C MET A 262 17.16 -0.55 18.98
N GLN A 263 18.35 0.02 18.85
CA GLN A 263 19.50 -0.34 19.69
C GLN A 263 19.37 0.22 21.11
N ASN A 264 18.46 1.18 21.29
CA ASN A 264 18.29 1.84 22.57
C ASN A 264 17.50 0.95 23.53
N THR A 265 18.01 0.81 24.74
CA THR A 265 17.36 0.11 25.84
C THR A 265 17.13 1.07 27.01
N THR A 266 16.19 0.71 27.88
CA THR A 266 15.92 1.48 29.09
C THR A 266 15.64 0.56 30.28
N GLU A 267 15.90 1.06 31.48
CA GLU A 267 15.63 0.36 32.74
C GLU A 267 14.21 0.60 33.23
N SER A 268 13.62 1.74 32.88
CA SER A 268 12.29 2.14 33.32
C SER A 268 11.57 2.92 32.22
N LEU A 269 10.28 2.67 32.07
CA LEU A 269 9.42 3.41 31.13
C LEU A 269 9.40 4.91 31.44
N GLN A 270 9.64 5.28 32.69
CA GLN A 270 9.66 6.66 33.15
C GLN A 270 11.00 7.36 32.93
N SER A 271 12.06 6.62 32.60
CA SER A 271 13.39 7.20 32.46
C SER A 271 13.40 8.24 31.35
N THR A 272 14.01 9.39 31.61
CA THR A 272 14.32 10.43 30.62
C THR A 272 15.80 10.44 30.25
N ALA A 273 16.56 9.43 30.69
CA ALA A 273 17.97 9.28 30.36
C ALA A 273 18.17 9.07 28.85
N SER A 274 19.40 9.27 28.38
CA SER A 274 19.76 9.00 26.98
C SER A 274 19.38 7.57 26.58
N GLY A 275 18.82 7.39 25.38
CA GLY A 275 18.32 6.10 24.90
C GLY A 275 16.89 5.74 25.34
N SER A 276 16.27 6.48 26.28
CA SER A 276 14.87 6.25 26.64
C SER A 276 13.86 6.62 25.55
N LEU A 277 14.27 7.43 24.57
CA LEU A 277 13.40 8.04 23.56
C LEU A 277 12.30 8.94 24.15
N ASN A 278 12.54 9.47 25.36
CA ASN A 278 11.63 10.34 26.08
C ASN A 278 12.08 11.80 26.09
N SER A 279 13.29 12.12 25.62
CA SER A 279 13.75 13.50 25.49
C SER A 279 12.95 14.26 24.42
N VAL A 280 12.91 15.59 24.54
CA VAL A 280 12.23 16.45 23.55
C VAL A 280 12.75 16.22 22.14
N GLY A 281 14.07 16.07 21.99
CA GLY A 281 14.72 15.79 20.70
C GLY A 281 14.31 14.44 20.12
N ASP A 282 14.23 13.40 20.95
CA ASP A 282 13.80 12.06 20.50
C ASP A 282 12.35 12.06 20.03
N LYS A 283 11.47 12.80 20.73
CA LYS A 283 10.08 12.98 20.31
C LYS A 283 9.99 13.71 18.98
N ALA A 284 10.73 14.81 18.83
CA ALA A 284 10.77 15.55 17.57
C ALA A 284 11.25 14.66 16.41
N ALA A 285 12.32 13.89 16.62
CA ALA A 285 12.82 12.93 15.64
C ALA A 285 11.78 11.85 15.29
N PHE A 286 11.03 11.34 16.27
CA PHE A 286 9.94 10.39 16.03
C PHE A 286 8.86 10.98 15.11
N TYR A 287 8.35 12.18 15.40
CA TYR A 287 7.31 12.77 14.55
C TYR A 287 7.84 13.13 13.15
N ILE A 288 9.09 13.61 13.03
CA ILE A 288 9.67 14.06 11.76
C ILE A 288 10.09 12.89 10.86
N PHE A 289 10.75 11.86 11.41
CA PHE A 289 11.33 10.78 10.60
C PHE A 289 10.46 9.53 10.55
N HIS A 290 9.51 9.36 11.46
CA HIS A 290 8.58 8.24 11.45
C HIS A 290 7.20 8.67 10.95
N ILE A 291 6.56 9.61 11.65
CA ILE A 291 5.14 9.89 11.43
C ILE A 291 4.89 10.73 10.18
N LEU A 292 5.67 11.79 9.97
CA LEU A 292 5.49 12.67 8.82
C LEU A 292 5.68 11.95 7.47
N PRO A 293 6.74 11.14 7.23
CA PRO A 293 6.91 10.43 5.97
C PRO A 293 5.81 9.39 5.75
N GLU A 294 5.30 8.81 6.83
CA GLU A 294 4.20 7.85 6.78
C GLU A 294 2.89 8.54 6.36
N TRP A 295 2.55 9.65 7.00
CA TRP A 295 1.37 10.45 6.64
C TRP A 295 1.47 10.95 5.19
N LEU A 296 2.63 11.45 4.76
CA LEU A 296 2.87 11.86 3.38
C LEU A 296 2.68 10.69 2.40
N SER A 297 3.18 9.50 2.75
CA SER A 297 3.00 8.29 1.94
C SER A 297 1.54 7.94 1.75
N SER A 298 0.75 7.93 2.84
CA SER A 298 -0.70 7.71 2.79
C SER A 298 -1.41 8.80 1.98
N ALA A 299 -1.07 10.07 2.19
CA ALA A 299 -1.66 11.19 1.47
C ALA A 299 -1.42 11.07 -0.04
N LEU A 300 -0.19 10.77 -0.48
CA LEU A 300 0.14 10.56 -1.88
C LEU A 300 -0.68 9.41 -2.50
N LEU A 301 -0.86 8.30 -1.78
CA LEU A 301 -1.69 7.18 -2.24
C LEU A 301 -3.16 7.55 -2.44
N PHE A 302 -3.72 8.43 -1.61
CA PHE A 302 -5.13 8.82 -1.73
C PHE A 302 -5.38 10.02 -2.65
N VAL A 303 -4.44 10.97 -2.73
CA VAL A 303 -4.55 12.15 -3.62
C VAL A 303 -4.51 11.73 -5.09
N PHE A 304 -3.62 10.82 -5.44
CA PHE A 304 -3.50 10.34 -6.82
C PHE A 304 -4.50 9.25 -7.16
N ASN A 305 -5.08 9.31 -8.37
CA ASN A 305 -5.95 8.24 -8.84
C ASN A 305 -5.13 7.00 -9.21
N THR A 306 -4.84 6.18 -8.19
CA THR A 306 -4.03 4.97 -8.31
C THR A 306 -4.58 4.02 -9.36
N ARG A 307 -5.91 3.86 -9.46
CA ARG A 307 -6.52 3.03 -10.49
C ARG A 307 -6.19 3.51 -11.90
N ARG A 308 -6.24 4.83 -12.14
CA ARG A 308 -5.93 5.42 -13.44
C ARG A 308 -4.43 5.39 -13.74
N ILE A 309 -3.59 5.71 -12.76
CA ILE A 309 -2.13 5.82 -12.95
C ILE A 309 -1.50 4.44 -13.12
N PHE A 310 -1.89 3.46 -12.30
CA PHE A 310 -1.30 2.13 -12.29
C PHE A 310 -2.08 1.09 -13.10
N SER A 311 -3.17 1.51 -13.76
CA SER A 311 -4.02 0.62 -14.56
C SER A 311 -4.48 -0.64 -13.81
N THR A 312 -4.72 -0.52 -12.49
CA THR A 312 -4.94 -1.68 -11.61
C THR A 312 -6.29 -2.35 -11.79
N GLY A 313 -7.27 -1.63 -12.35
CA GLY A 313 -8.66 -2.05 -12.30
C GLY A 313 -9.20 -2.10 -10.86
N PHE A 314 -10.27 -2.87 -10.63
CA PHE A 314 -10.86 -2.98 -9.29
C PHE A 314 -10.02 -3.88 -8.37
N ILE A 315 -9.50 -5.00 -8.90
CA ILE A 315 -8.87 -6.06 -8.11
C ILE A 315 -7.34 -5.99 -8.15
N GLY A 316 -6.74 -5.41 -9.21
CA GLY A 316 -5.32 -5.59 -9.51
C GLY A 316 -5.04 -6.85 -10.31
N ASP A 317 -3.76 -7.13 -10.57
CA ASP A 317 -3.34 -8.35 -11.27
C ASP A 317 -2.99 -9.44 -10.25
N TRP A 318 -3.97 -10.25 -9.84
CA TRP A 318 -3.75 -11.37 -8.91
C TRP A 318 -3.43 -12.70 -9.60
N ARG A 319 -3.55 -12.75 -10.93
CA ARG A 319 -3.40 -13.98 -11.71
C ARG A 319 -1.98 -14.53 -11.65
N LEU A 320 -1.84 -15.83 -11.45
CA LEU A 320 -0.56 -16.52 -11.50
C LEU A 320 -0.13 -16.83 -12.93
N ALA A 321 -1.09 -17.13 -13.81
CA ALA A 321 -0.88 -17.49 -15.20
C ALA A 321 -1.77 -16.69 -16.15
N ASP A 322 -1.39 -16.65 -17.42
CA ASP A 322 -2.22 -16.09 -18.48
C ASP A 322 -3.39 -17.01 -18.85
N GLU A 323 -4.36 -16.45 -19.56
CA GLU A 323 -5.56 -17.14 -19.99
C GLU A 323 -5.22 -18.33 -20.91
N GLY A 324 -5.60 -19.53 -20.51
CA GLY A 324 -5.43 -20.73 -21.32
C GLY A 324 -6.37 -20.75 -22.55
N PRO A 325 -6.14 -21.61 -23.56
CA PRO A 325 -6.96 -21.67 -24.76
C PRO A 325 -8.47 -21.88 -24.48
N LYS A 326 -8.79 -22.75 -23.52
CA LYS A 326 -10.19 -23.01 -23.09
C LYS A 326 -10.84 -21.79 -22.43
N GLU A 327 -10.07 -21.04 -21.66
CA GLU A 327 -10.58 -19.83 -21.00
C GLU A 327 -10.82 -18.72 -22.01
N LYS A 328 -9.90 -18.58 -22.98
CA LYS A 328 -10.04 -17.67 -24.12
C LYS A 328 -11.30 -17.99 -24.93
N GLU A 329 -11.53 -19.26 -25.25
CA GLU A 329 -12.75 -19.68 -25.95
C GLU A 329 -14.01 -19.36 -25.13
N ARG A 330 -13.99 -19.65 -23.83
CA ARG A 330 -15.10 -19.32 -22.92
C ARG A 330 -15.37 -17.81 -22.85
N ARG A 331 -14.32 -16.97 -22.86
CA ARG A 331 -14.43 -15.52 -22.86
C ARG A 331 -15.02 -15.03 -24.17
N LEU A 332 -14.50 -15.49 -25.31
CA LEU A 332 -15.03 -15.13 -26.64
C LEU A 332 -16.50 -15.54 -26.79
N LYS A 333 -16.90 -16.73 -26.28
CA LYS A 333 -18.31 -17.15 -26.23
C LYS A 333 -19.18 -16.21 -25.39
N LYS A 334 -18.69 -15.78 -24.22
CA LYS A 334 -19.40 -14.81 -23.35
C LYS A 334 -19.50 -13.43 -24.00
N GLU A 335 -18.45 -12.96 -24.64
CA GLU A 335 -18.43 -11.69 -25.37
C GLU A 335 -19.41 -11.72 -26.56
N ALA A 336 -19.43 -12.82 -27.32
CA ALA A 336 -20.38 -13.03 -28.43
C ALA A 336 -21.83 -13.06 -27.94
N ALA A 337 -22.15 -13.89 -26.93
CA ALA A 337 -23.49 -13.97 -26.37
C ALA A 337 -23.94 -12.63 -25.75
N HIS A 338 -23.02 -11.84 -25.20
CA HIS A 338 -23.34 -10.51 -24.70
C HIS A 338 -23.64 -9.53 -25.84
N ARG A 339 -22.85 -9.53 -26.92
CA ARG A 339 -23.11 -8.71 -28.11
C ARG A 339 -24.46 -9.06 -28.75
N GLU A 340 -24.78 -10.34 -28.86
CA GLU A 340 -26.07 -10.81 -29.37
C GLU A 340 -27.24 -10.30 -28.52
N LYS A 341 -27.15 -10.42 -27.18
CA LYS A 341 -28.16 -9.85 -26.27
C LYS A 341 -28.32 -8.34 -26.42
N LEU A 342 -27.24 -7.61 -26.66
CA LEU A 342 -27.30 -6.16 -26.88
C LEU A 342 -27.94 -5.84 -28.24
N GLN A 343 -27.69 -6.63 -29.27
CA GLN A 343 -28.34 -6.48 -30.57
C GLN A 343 -29.85 -6.75 -30.48
N LEU A 344 -30.27 -7.80 -29.77
CA LEU A 344 -31.68 -8.10 -29.55
C LEU A 344 -32.41 -6.97 -28.81
N ARG A 345 -31.81 -6.42 -27.75
CA ARG A 345 -32.38 -5.26 -27.04
C ARG A 345 -32.57 -4.03 -27.93
N LYS A 346 -31.68 -3.82 -28.91
CA LYS A 346 -31.85 -2.72 -29.89
C LYS A 346 -33.01 -2.95 -30.86
N LEU A 347 -33.38 -4.20 -31.12
CA LEU A 347 -34.52 -4.54 -31.99
C LEU A 347 -35.86 -4.43 -31.25
N GLU A 348 -35.87 -4.64 -29.92
CA GLU A 348 -37.07 -4.57 -29.08
C GLU A 348 -37.52 -3.13 -28.75
N ASP A 349 -36.67 -2.13 -29.00
CA ASP A 349 -36.94 -0.71 -28.71
C ASP A 349 -37.06 0.10 -30.03
N PRO A 350 -38.06 -0.19 -30.90
CA PRO A 350 -38.26 0.56 -32.13
C PRO A 350 -38.71 1.99 -31.79
N GLN A 351 -37.95 2.97 -32.28
CA GLN A 351 -38.19 4.41 -32.08
C GLN A 351 -39.57 4.88 -32.51
#